data_AF-A0A536CV65-F1
#
_entry.id   AF-A0A536CV65-F1
#
_cell.length_a   1.000
_cell.length_b   1.000
_cell.length_c   1.000
_cell.angle_alpha   90.00
_cell.angle_beta   90.00
_cell.angle_gamma   90.00
#
_symmetry.space_group_name_H-M   'P 1'
#
loop_
_entity.id
_entity.type
_entity.pdbx_description
1 polymer ?
#
loop_
_entity_poly.entity_id
_entity_poly.type
_entity_poly.pdbx_seq_one_letter_code
_entity_poly.pdbx_strand_id
1 'polypeptide(L)'
;MRDGSFATLADVLEHCASAGGTTAGGPLAAVGRQSPPKDTFVRGCVLSPRDRADLLAFLISLTDVGFVTIPGYSDPFAAPP
;
A
#
# COMPACT_ATOMS: atom_id res chain seq x y z
N MET A 1 -3.11 -3.39 -2.31
CA MET A 1 -3.19 -4.72 -2.95
C MET A 1 -4.58 -4.90 -3.53
N ARG A 2 -4.76 -5.78 -4.54
CA ARG A 2 -6.06 -5.99 -5.19
C ARG A 2 -7.14 -6.48 -4.21
N ASP A 3 -6.74 -7.26 -3.22
CA ASP A 3 -7.57 -7.94 -2.23
C ASP A 3 -7.63 -7.21 -0.87
N GLY A 4 -6.96 -6.07 -0.73
CA GLY A 4 -6.91 -5.33 0.54
C GLY A 4 -6.13 -6.03 1.67
N SER A 5 -5.25 -7.00 1.38
CA SER A 5 -4.54 -7.77 2.42
C SER A 5 -3.55 -7.01 3.30
N PHE A 6 -3.31 -5.72 3.05
CA PHE A 6 -2.46 -4.88 3.89
C PHE A 6 -3.29 -3.75 4.50
N ALA A 7 -3.19 -3.58 5.81
CA ALA A 7 -3.95 -2.59 6.55
C ALA A 7 -3.36 -1.18 6.41
N THR A 8 -2.04 -1.07 6.24
CA THR A 8 -1.35 0.22 6.22
C THR A 8 -0.47 0.38 4.99
N LEU A 9 -0.20 1.64 4.63
CA LEU A 9 0.74 1.97 3.57
C LEU A 9 2.18 1.53 3.92
N ALA A 10 2.50 1.53 5.21
CA ALA A 10 3.75 0.99 5.75
C ALA A 10 3.93 -0.49 5.41
N ASP A 11 2.90 -1.32 5.63
CA ASP A 11 2.96 -2.76 5.30
C ASP A 11 3.16 -3.00 3.80
N VAL A 12 2.57 -2.14 2.97
CA VAL A 12 2.76 -2.17 1.51
C VAL A 12 4.21 -1.85 1.15
N LEU A 13 4.81 -0.84 1.77
CA LEU A 13 6.22 -0.50 1.51
C LEU A 13 7.16 -1.64 1.90
N GLU A 14 6.94 -2.30 3.04
CA GLU A 14 7.73 -3.47 3.44
C GLU A 14 7.59 -4.63 2.43
N HIS A 15 6.37 -4.90 1.95
CA HIS A 15 6.12 -5.91 0.93
C HIS A 15 6.83 -5.60 -0.40
N CYS A 16 6.82 -4.33 -0.82
CA CYS A 16 7.51 -3.88 -2.03
C CYS A 16 9.04 -3.96 -1.85
N ALA A 17 9.56 -3.52 -0.71
CA ALA A 17 10.98 -3.58 -0.37
C ALA A 17 11.51 -5.02 -0.37
N SER A 18 10.69 -6.00 0.02
CA SER A 18 11.06 -7.41 -0.04
C SER A 18 10.88 -8.05 -1.44
N ALA A 19 10.34 -7.31 -2.43
CA ALA A 19 9.89 -7.82 -3.73
C ALA A 19 8.97 -9.04 -3.63
N GLY A 20 7.98 -8.95 -2.76
CA GLY A 20 7.06 -10.02 -2.45
C GLY A 20 7.36 -10.60 -1.07
N GLY A 21 6.47 -10.29 -0.12
CA GLY A 21 6.57 -10.73 1.27
C GLY A 21 6.49 -12.26 1.45
N THR A 22 6.84 -12.72 2.65
CA THR A 22 6.68 -14.11 3.06
C THR A 22 5.52 -14.23 4.03
N THR A 23 4.52 -15.02 3.68
CA THR A 23 3.45 -15.43 4.58
C THR A 23 3.87 -16.76 5.21
N ALA A 24 4.20 -16.74 6.50
CA ALA A 24 4.86 -17.87 7.16
C ALA A 24 3.93 -19.07 7.47
N GLY A 25 2.61 -18.94 7.36
CA GLY A 25 1.69 -20.01 7.75
C GLY A 25 0.25 -19.83 7.27
N GLY A 26 -0.55 -20.87 7.50
CA GLY A 26 -1.96 -20.94 7.10
C GLY A 26 -2.16 -21.32 5.62
N PRO A 27 -3.42 -21.32 5.14
CA PRO A 27 -3.76 -21.72 3.76
C PRO A 27 -3.13 -20.86 2.66
N LEU A 28 -2.66 -19.66 3.02
CA LEU A 28 -2.02 -18.69 2.13
C LEU A 28 -0.50 -18.59 2.34
N ALA A 29 0.11 -19.57 3.02
CA ALA A 29 1.56 -19.60 3.23
C ALA A 29 2.29 -19.62 1.88
N ALA A 30 3.14 -18.62 1.64
CA ALA A 30 3.84 -18.45 0.37
C ALA A 30 5.04 -17.50 0.52
N VAL A 31 6.03 -17.67 -0.34
CA VAL A 31 7.17 -16.75 -0.48
C VAL A 31 7.00 -15.98 -1.78
N GLY A 32 6.43 -14.78 -1.70
CA GLY A 32 6.09 -13.97 -2.88
C GLY A 32 7.30 -13.69 -3.79
N ARG A 33 8.48 -13.48 -3.18
CA ARG A 33 9.74 -13.25 -3.91
C ARG A 33 10.18 -14.42 -4.80
N GLN A 34 9.77 -15.64 -4.48
CA GLN A 34 10.09 -16.87 -5.21
C GLN A 34 9.00 -17.28 -6.20
N SER A 35 7.93 -16.47 -6.33
CA SER A 35 6.80 -16.78 -7.20
C SER A 35 7.21 -16.76 -8.69
N PRO A 36 6.96 -17.84 -9.46
CA PRO A 36 7.24 -17.89 -10.90
C PRO A 36 6.63 -16.75 -11.74
N PRO A 37 5.38 -16.30 -11.51
CA PRO A 37 4.80 -15.18 -12.25
C PRO A 37 5.28 -13.79 -11.78
N LYS A 38 6.23 -13.70 -10.84
CA LYS A 38 6.73 -12.41 -10.37
C LYS A 38 7.52 -11.72 -11.48
N ASP A 39 7.13 -10.48 -11.79
CA ASP A 39 7.86 -9.64 -12.73
C ASP A 39 9.34 -9.46 -12.28
N THR A 40 10.26 -9.55 -13.25
CA THR A 40 11.72 -9.45 -13.04
C THR A 40 12.18 -8.02 -12.72
N PHE A 41 11.40 -7.01 -13.08
CA PHE A 41 11.67 -5.61 -12.75
C PHE A 41 11.34 -5.26 -11.30
N VAL A 42 10.46 -6.03 -10.65
CA VAL A 42 10.16 -5.87 -9.22
C VAL A 42 11.30 -6.51 -8.42
N ARG A 43 12.32 -5.69 -8.13
CA ARG A 43 13.47 -6.05 -7.30
C ARG A 43 13.29 -5.48 -5.91
N GLY A 44 13.74 -6.25 -4.92
CA GLY A 44 13.72 -5.78 -3.55
C GLY A 44 14.74 -4.66 -3.38
N CYS A 45 14.50 -3.77 -2.42
CA CYS A 45 15.40 -2.70 -2.05
C CYS A 45 15.50 -2.62 -0.54
N VAL A 46 16.63 -2.09 -0.05
CA VAL A 46 16.78 -1.79 1.37
C VAL A 46 16.30 -0.36 1.56
N LEU A 47 15.26 -0.18 2.38
CA LEU A 47 14.79 1.13 2.79
C LEU A 47 15.33 1.40 4.20
N SER A 48 16.07 2.50 4.36
CA SER A 48 16.37 2.99 5.69
C SER A 48 15.09 3.52 6.36
N PRO A 49 15.06 3.70 7.68
CA PRO A 49 13.92 4.33 8.36
C PRO A 49 13.58 5.71 7.78
N ARG A 50 14.59 6.44 7.30
CA ARG A 50 14.41 7.73 6.64
C ARG A 50 13.78 7.58 5.26
N ASP A 51 14.28 6.69 4.40
CA ASP A 51 13.71 6.47 3.06
C ASP A 51 12.25 6.06 3.16
N ARG A 52 11.92 5.20 4.13
CA ARG A 52 10.54 4.79 4.40
C ARG A 52 9.66 5.97 4.80
N ALA A 53 10.14 6.85 5.69
CA ALA A 53 9.40 8.04 6.10
C ALA A 53 9.19 9.02 4.93
N ASP A 54 10.22 9.24 4.12
CA ASP A 54 10.18 10.14 2.98
C ASP A 54 9.21 9.62 1.89
N LEU A 55 9.22 8.30 1.62
CA LEU A 55 8.25 7.68 0.71
C LEU A 55 6.82 7.75 1.23
N LEU A 56 6.60 7.53 2.53
CA LEU A 56 5.28 7.69 3.14
C LEU A 56 4.79 9.14 2.99
N ALA A 57 5.65 10.12 3.27
CA ALA A 57 5.31 11.54 3.12
C ALA A 57 4.96 11.88 1.67
N PHE A 58 5.75 11.39 0.70
CA PHE A 58 5.45 11.55 -0.71
C PHE A 58 4.10 10.95 -1.10
N LEU A 59 3.81 9.71 -0.70
CA LEU A 59 2.55 9.06 -1.04
C LEU A 59 1.33 9.72 -0.38
N ILE A 60 1.47 10.21 0.85
CA ILE A 60 0.44 10.99 1.54
C ILE A 60 0.15 12.30 0.79
N SER A 61 1.19 12.94 0.23
CA SER A 61 1.05 14.17 -0.55
C SER A 61 0.22 14.02 -1.84
N LEU A 62 0.01 12.78 -2.30
CA LEU A 62 -0.83 12.48 -3.46
C LEU A 62 -2.33 12.52 -3.15
N THR A 63 -2.71 12.79 -1.90
CA THR A 63 -4.11 12.92 -1.49
C THR A 63 -4.72 14.17 -2.10
N ASP A 64 -5.73 14.00 -2.96
CA ASP A 64 -6.52 15.13 -3.46
C ASP A 64 -7.50 15.62 -2.39
N VAL A 65 -7.07 16.62 -1.63
CA VAL A 65 -7.88 17.27 -0.59
C VAL A 65 -9.10 17.98 -1.18
N GLY A 66 -9.00 18.47 -2.42
CA GLY A 66 -10.13 19.09 -3.11
C GLY A 66 -11.23 18.05 -3.33
N PHE A 67 -10.89 16.92 -3.96
CA PHE A 67 -11.86 15.86 -4.27
C PHE A 67 -12.67 15.41 -3.03
N VAL A 68 -11.98 15.13 -1.92
CA VAL A 68 -12.62 14.61 -0.69
C VAL A 68 -13.43 15.66 0.08
N THR A 69 -13.35 16.94 -0.30
CA THR A 69 -14.09 18.03 0.35
C THR A 69 -15.15 18.68 -0.53
N ILE A 70 -15.31 18.24 -1.79
CA ILE A 70 -16.32 18.80 -2.70
C ILE A 70 -17.73 18.44 -2.21
N PRO A 71 -18.59 19.44 -1.87
CA PRO A 71 -19.95 19.19 -1.40
C PRO A 71 -20.80 18.42 -2.41
N GLY A 72 -20.57 18.62 -3.71
CA GLY A 72 -21.27 17.91 -4.79
C GLY A 72 -20.99 16.41 -4.89
N TYR A 73 -19.95 15.90 -4.19
CA TYR A 73 -19.64 14.47 -4.08
C TYR A 73 -19.90 13.91 -2.67
N SER A 74 -20.46 14.73 -1.78
CA SER A 74 -20.85 14.29 -0.43
C SER A 74 -22.10 13.42 -0.48
N ASP A 75 -22.36 12.67 0.60
CA ASP A 75 -23.58 11.86 0.73
C ASP A 75 -24.83 12.76 0.60
N PRO A 76 -25.68 12.57 -0.43
CA PRO A 76 -26.84 13.42 -0.67
C PRO A 76 -27.96 13.23 0.36
N PHE A 77 -27.90 12.19 1.19
CA PHE A 77 -28.90 11.88 2.21
C PHE A 77 -28.40 12.10 3.64
N ALA A 78 -27.16 12.60 3.80
CA ALA A 78 -26.66 12.96 5.13
C ALA A 78 -27.54 14.04 5.75
N ALA A 79 -27.88 13.86 7.02
CA ALA A 79 -28.55 14.91 7.78
C ALA A 79 -27.67 16.18 7.78
N PRO A 80 -28.25 17.38 7.65
CA PRO A 80 -27.46 18.60 7.78
C PRO A 80 -26.72 18.59 9.12
N PRO A 81 -25.46 19.07 9.16
CA PRO A 81 -24.67 19.11 10.38
C PRO A 81 -25.32 19.96 11.47
#